data_AF-A0A955YQ66-F1
#
_entry.id   AF-A0A955YQ66-F1
#
_cell.length_a   1.000
_cell.length_b   1.000
_cell.length_c   1.000
_cell.angle_alpha   90.00
_cell.angle_beta   90.00
_cell.angle_gamma   90.00
#
_symmetry.space_group_name_H-M   'P 1'
#
loop_
_entity.id
_entity.type
_entity.pdbx_description
1 polymer ?
#
loop_
_entity_poly.entity_id
_entity_poly.type
_entity_poly.pdbx_seq_one_letter_code
_entity_poly.pdbx_strand_id
1 'polypeptide(L)'
;METSSIYLTCPGCAATTLLERRGDTVRCAACGFDYGALRADTTAYERFAVARMREGVGGKLGIAALHQWTSSEGAAESAASLRALAERNGIALPAGRGVDPVLRAGLVGVVLIVVLVLGSVGYFAAQGTP
;
A
#
# COMPACT_ATOMS: atom_id res chain seq x y z
N MET A 1 16.26 4.91 -6.85
CA MET A 1 14.84 5.09 -6.54
C MET A 1 14.05 4.35 -7.59
N GLU A 2 13.46 3.21 -7.25
CA GLU A 2 12.55 2.50 -8.16
C GLU A 2 11.21 3.24 -8.20
N THR A 3 10.87 3.81 -9.34
CA THR A 3 9.52 4.33 -9.62
C THR A 3 8.61 3.15 -9.93
N SER A 4 8.01 2.55 -8.90
CA SER A 4 6.96 1.54 -9.08
C SER A 4 5.76 2.19 -9.76
N SER A 5 5.48 1.82 -11.01
CA SER A 5 4.37 2.35 -11.80
C SER A 5 3.19 1.38 -11.80
N ILE A 6 1.98 1.91 -11.61
CA ILE A 6 0.73 1.13 -11.62
C ILE A 6 -0.21 1.74 -12.63
N TYR A 7 -0.91 0.91 -13.40
CA TYR A 7 -1.81 1.34 -14.45
C TYR A 7 -3.22 1.63 -13.91
N LEU A 8 -3.75 2.81 -14.21
CA LEU A 8 -5.03 3.30 -13.69
C LEU A 8 -5.64 4.33 -14.65
N THR A 9 -6.96 4.27 -14.87
CA THR A 9 -7.67 5.25 -15.70
C THR A 9 -7.67 6.62 -15.02
N CYS A 10 -7.03 7.62 -15.65
CA CYS A 10 -6.98 8.98 -15.13
C CYS A 10 -8.32 9.69 -15.33
N PRO A 11 -8.92 10.29 -14.29
CA PRO A 11 -10.17 11.04 -14.45
C PRO A 11 -9.98 12.33 -15.26
N GLY A 12 -8.77 12.89 -15.32
CA GLY A 12 -8.48 14.13 -16.05
C GLY A 12 -8.53 14.00 -17.56
N CYS A 13 -8.22 12.83 -18.12
CA CYS A 13 -8.24 12.59 -19.58
C CYS A 13 -9.00 11.32 -20.00
N ALA A 14 -9.58 10.59 -19.06
CA ALA A 14 -10.25 9.28 -19.25
C ALA A 14 -9.38 8.21 -19.97
N ALA A 15 -8.08 8.43 -20.08
CA ALA A 15 -7.14 7.48 -20.64
C ALA A 15 -6.66 6.52 -19.56
N THR A 16 -6.31 5.32 -19.98
CA THR A 16 -5.60 4.38 -19.12
C THR A 16 -4.13 4.79 -19.04
N THR A 17 -3.64 5.13 -17.85
CA THR A 17 -2.36 5.84 -17.67
C THR A 17 -1.57 5.26 -16.50
N LEU A 18 -0.26 5.52 -16.44
CA LEU A 18 0.57 5.10 -15.31
C LEU A 18 0.51 6.14 -14.19
N LEU A 19 0.41 5.66 -12.95
CA LEU A 19 0.68 6.44 -11.74
C LEU A 19 2.18 6.60 -11.58
N GLU A 20 2.63 7.84 -11.43
CA GLU A 20 4.00 8.18 -11.09
C GLU A 20 4.04 8.74 -9.66
N ARG A 21 4.89 8.14 -8.82
CA ARG A 21 5.18 8.64 -7.47
C ARG A 21 6.52 9.38 -7.49
N ARG A 22 6.51 10.67 -7.17
CA ARG A 22 7.72 11.48 -6.94
C ARG A 22 7.66 12.06 -5.53
N GLY A 23 8.47 11.50 -4.63
CA GLY A 23 8.42 11.84 -3.20
C GLY A 23 7.03 11.56 -2.62
N ASP A 24 6.42 12.61 -2.07
CA ASP A 24 5.07 12.57 -1.47
C ASP A 24 3.94 12.84 -2.48
N THR A 25 4.29 13.10 -3.74
CA THR A 25 3.30 13.39 -4.78
C THR A 25 2.98 12.15 -5.62
N VAL A 26 1.70 11.95 -5.90
CA VAL A 26 1.19 10.87 -6.77
C VAL A 26 0.42 11.50 -7.92
N ARG A 27 0.93 11.34 -9.14
CA ARG A 27 0.41 12.04 -10.34
C ARG A 27 0.19 11.08 -11.50
N CYS A 28 -0.67 11.49 -12.43
CA CYS A 28 -0.81 10.81 -13.72
C CYS A 28 0.40 11.12 -14.61
N ALA A 29 1.06 10.09 -15.13
CA ALA A 29 2.23 10.25 -16.00
C ALA A 29 1.90 10.90 -17.36
N ALA A 30 0.64 10.83 -17.81
CA ALA A 30 0.24 11.37 -19.12
C ALA A 30 -0.15 12.85 -19.09
N CYS A 31 -0.93 13.27 -18.08
CA CYS A 31 -1.47 14.64 -18.02
C CYS A 31 -1.12 15.40 -16.74
N GLY A 32 -0.33 14.81 -15.83
CA GLY A 32 0.10 15.46 -14.59
C GLY A 32 -1.00 15.62 -13.54
N PHE A 33 -2.18 15.02 -13.75
CA PHE A 33 -3.32 15.05 -12.82
C PHE A 33 -2.88 14.63 -11.41
N ASP A 34 -3.25 15.43 -10.41
CA ASP A 34 -2.84 15.24 -9.03
C ASP A 34 -3.85 14.36 -8.27
N TYR A 35 -3.42 13.15 -7.92
CA TYR A 35 -4.27 12.24 -7.16
C TYR A 35 -4.33 12.55 -5.66
N GLY A 36 -3.37 13.31 -5.12
CA GLY A 36 -3.44 13.85 -3.77
C GLY A 36 -4.55 14.88 -3.66
N ALA A 37 -4.66 15.78 -4.64
CA ALA A 37 -5.78 16.71 -4.75
C ALA A 37 -7.12 15.99 -4.90
N LEU A 38 -7.18 14.93 -5.71
CA LEU A 38 -8.38 14.09 -5.80
C LEU A 38 -8.73 13.45 -4.46
N ARG A 39 -7.74 12.97 -3.69
CA ARG A 39 -7.96 12.32 -2.39
C ARG A 39 -8.54 13.27 -1.34
N ALA A 40 -8.20 14.56 -1.42
CA ALA A 40 -8.73 15.59 -0.55
C ALA A 40 -10.23 15.86 -0.77
N ASP A 41 -10.71 15.68 -2.01
CA ASP A 41 -12.15 15.63 -2.30
C ASP A 41 -12.69 14.21 -2.05
N THR A 42 -13.14 13.97 -0.82
CA THR A 42 -13.66 12.67 -0.38
C THR A 42 -14.78 12.14 -1.29
N THR A 43 -15.67 13.00 -1.77
CA THR A 43 -16.83 12.59 -2.57
C THR A 43 -16.43 12.24 -4.00
N ALA A 44 -15.55 13.02 -4.62
CA ALA A 44 -15.00 12.68 -5.93
C ALA A 44 -14.13 11.41 -5.86
N TYR A 45 -13.32 11.29 -4.81
CA TYR A 45 -12.47 10.13 -4.59
C TYR A 45 -13.26 8.84 -4.42
N GLU A 46 -14.28 8.81 -3.57
CA GLU A 46 -15.09 7.60 -3.35
C GLU A 46 -15.78 7.15 -4.64
N ARG A 47 -16.37 8.08 -5.40
CA ARG A 47 -16.98 7.78 -6.71
C ARG A 47 -15.96 7.18 -7.68
N PHE A 48 -14.77 7.77 -7.74
CA PHE A 48 -13.68 7.27 -8.57
C PHE A 48 -13.22 5.87 -8.13
N ALA A 49 -13.04 5.66 -6.83
CA ALA A 49 -12.60 4.39 -6.27
C ALA A 49 -13.60 3.27 -6.55
N VAL A 50 -14.90 3.54 -6.35
CA VAL A 50 -15.99 2.61 -6.66
C VAL A 50 -16.02 2.27 -8.14
N ALA A 51 -15.86 3.26 -9.02
CA ALA A 51 -15.78 3.02 -10.47
C ALA A 51 -14.62 2.08 -10.82
N ARG A 52 -13.42 2.32 -10.27
CA ARG A 52 -12.24 1.47 -10.50
C ARG A 52 -12.41 0.06 -9.96
N MET A 53 -12.99 -0.10 -8.77
CA MET A 53 -13.24 -1.42 -8.19
C MET A 53 -14.21 -2.27 -9.04
N ARG A 54 -15.09 -1.63 -9.83
CA ARG A 54 -16.03 -2.30 -10.76
C ARG A 54 -15.41 -2.72 -12.09
N GLU A 55 -14.23 -2.22 -12.45
CA GLU A 55 -13.55 -2.58 -13.72
C GLU A 55 -12.85 -3.95 -13.69
N GLY A 56 -12.92 -4.67 -12.57
CA GLY A 56 -12.30 -5.98 -12.41
C GLY A 56 -10.99 -5.94 -11.64
N VAL A 57 -10.18 -7.00 -11.79
CA VAL A 57 -9.00 -7.23 -10.93
C VAL A 57 -7.95 -6.11 -11.08
N GLY A 58 -7.68 -5.67 -12.31
CA GLY A 58 -6.74 -4.58 -12.57
C GLY A 58 -7.16 -3.27 -11.88
N GLY A 59 -8.44 -2.90 -11.99
CA GLY A 59 -8.98 -1.70 -11.33
C GLY A 59 -8.94 -1.78 -9.80
N LYS A 60 -9.24 -2.95 -9.23
CA LYS A 60 -9.14 -3.23 -7.78
C LYS A 60 -7.70 -3.12 -7.25
N LEU A 61 -6.72 -3.66 -7.97
CA LEU A 61 -5.31 -3.57 -7.59
C LEU A 61 -4.78 -2.14 -7.75
N GLY A 62 -5.15 -1.47 -8.84
CA GLY A 62 -4.80 -0.08 -9.09
C GLY A 62 -5.29 0.83 -7.98
N ILE A 63 -6.58 0.76 -7.64
CA ILE A 63 -7.15 1.63 -6.60
C ILE A 63 -6.61 1.30 -5.21
N ALA A 64 -6.30 0.04 -4.91
CA ALA A 64 -5.67 -0.35 -3.65
C ALA A 64 -4.31 0.34 -3.46
N ALA A 65 -3.46 0.29 -4.49
CA ALA A 65 -2.17 0.95 -4.41
C ALA A 65 -2.29 2.48 -4.40
N LEU A 66 -3.21 3.05 -5.19
CA LEU A 66 -3.46 4.48 -5.17
C LEU A 66 -3.92 4.94 -3.77
N HIS A 67 -4.85 4.20 -3.17
CA HIS A 67 -5.38 4.48 -1.84
C HIS A 67 -4.27 4.44 -0.79
N GLN A 68 -3.39 3.45 -0.85
CA GLN A 68 -2.23 3.35 0.03
C GLN A 68 -1.23 4.50 -0.17
N TRP A 69 -0.94 4.90 -1.40
CA TRP A 69 0.05 5.96 -1.66
C TRP A 69 -0.45 7.37 -1.34
N THR A 70 -1.76 7.58 -1.38
CA THR A 70 -2.38 8.88 -1.08
C THR A 70 -2.92 8.98 0.34
N SER A 71 -2.92 7.88 1.10
CA SER A 71 -3.29 7.87 2.51
C SER A 71 -2.12 8.31 3.39
N SER A 72 -2.42 9.09 4.42
CA SER A 72 -1.50 9.34 5.54
C SER A 72 -1.52 8.21 6.57
N GLU A 73 -2.44 7.25 6.43
CA GLU A 73 -2.59 6.11 7.34
C GLU A 73 -1.57 4.99 7.02
N GLY A 74 -1.33 4.11 7.98
CA GLY A 74 -0.55 2.90 7.75
C GLY A 74 -1.19 1.98 6.71
N ALA A 75 -0.39 1.06 6.15
CA ALA A 75 -0.86 0.16 5.09
C ALA A 75 -2.04 -0.72 5.53
N ALA A 76 -2.13 -1.08 6.81
CA ALA A 76 -3.21 -1.90 7.34
C ALA A 76 -4.53 -1.10 7.45
N GLU A 77 -4.44 0.12 7.97
CA GLU A 77 -5.55 1.06 8.11
C GLU A 77 -6.09 1.48 6.73
N SER A 78 -5.19 1.80 5.79
CA SER A 78 -5.58 2.10 4.40
C SER A 78 -6.27 0.92 3.72
N ALA A 79 -5.80 -0.31 3.94
CA ALA A 79 -6.47 -1.49 3.41
C ALA A 79 -7.84 -1.72 4.06
N ALA A 80 -7.99 -1.44 5.36
CA ALA A 80 -9.26 -1.57 6.06
C ALA A 80 -10.27 -0.51 5.60
N SER A 81 -9.86 0.74 5.43
CA SER A 81 -10.73 1.82 4.97
C SER A 81 -11.22 1.59 3.52
N LEU A 82 -10.35 1.10 2.63
CA LEU A 82 -10.77 0.69 1.29
C LEU A 82 -11.72 -0.52 1.29
N ARG A 83 -11.53 -1.49 2.18
CA ARG A 83 -12.47 -2.61 2.35
C ARG A 83 -13.83 -2.15 2.81
N ALA A 84 -13.88 -1.28 3.81
CA ALA A 84 -15.12 -0.70 4.28
C ALA A 84 -15.84 0.06 3.15
N LEU A 85 -15.10 0.78 2.29
CA LEU A 85 -15.69 1.46 1.11
C LEU A 85 -16.28 0.45 0.11
N ALA A 86 -15.56 -0.65 -0.16
CA ALA A 86 -16.04 -1.69 -1.06
C ALA A 86 -17.29 -2.40 -0.53
N GLU A 87 -17.30 -2.74 0.76
CA GLU A 87 -18.43 -3.39 1.45
C GLU A 87 -19.68 -2.53 1.40
N ARG A 88 -19.57 -1.23 1.71
CA ARG A 88 -20.68 -0.26 1.61
C ARG A 88 -21.28 -0.17 0.20
N ASN A 89 -20.50 -0.54 -0.83
CA ASN A 89 -20.90 -0.47 -2.23
C ASN A 89 -21.18 -1.86 -2.85
N GLY A 90 -21.21 -2.93 -2.03
CA GLY A 90 -21.48 -4.30 -2.49
C GLY A 90 -20.40 -4.89 -3.39
N ILE A 91 -19.15 -4.45 -3.26
CA ILE A 91 -18.04 -4.89 -4.11
C ILE A 91 -17.16 -5.89 -3.36
N ALA A 92 -17.06 -7.10 -3.88
CA ALA A 92 -16.12 -8.10 -3.38
C ALA A 92 -14.68 -7.72 -3.75
N LEU A 93 -13.87 -7.32 -2.76
CA LEU A 93 -12.42 -7.22 -2.90
C LEU A 93 -11.78 -8.59 -2.70
N PRO A 94 -10.69 -8.94 -3.41
CA PRO A 94 -9.92 -10.12 -3.10
C PRO A 94 -9.46 -10.04 -1.64
N ALA A 95 -9.55 -11.16 -0.92
CA ALA A 95 -9.03 -11.24 0.45
C ALA A 95 -7.60 -10.71 0.43
N GLY A 96 -7.34 -9.63 1.19
CA GLY A 96 -5.98 -9.15 1.32
C GLY A 96 -5.15 -10.30 1.86
N ARG A 97 -3.94 -10.51 1.32
CA ARG A 97 -2.95 -11.33 2.01
C ARG A 97 -2.68 -10.62 3.34
N GLY A 98 -3.48 -10.94 4.36
CA GLY A 98 -3.08 -10.72 5.73
C GLY A 98 -1.72 -11.40 5.84
N VAL A 99 -0.74 -10.67 6.37
CA VAL A 99 0.48 -11.34 6.80
C VAL A 99 0.01 -12.39 7.79
N ASP A 100 0.09 -13.64 7.38
CA ASP A 100 -0.43 -14.77 8.13
C ASP A 100 0.10 -14.63 9.56
N PRO A 101 -0.73 -14.68 10.62
CA PRO A 101 -0.27 -14.51 11.99
C PRO A 101 0.90 -15.45 12.32
N VAL A 102 0.95 -16.61 11.65
CA VAL A 102 2.06 -17.57 11.68
C VAL A 102 3.35 -16.98 11.10
N LEU A 103 3.27 -16.31 9.95
CA LEU A 103 4.41 -15.67 9.30
C LEU A 103 4.94 -14.50 10.14
N ARG A 104 4.04 -13.73 10.76
CA ARG A 104 4.38 -12.63 11.67
C ARG A 104 5.06 -13.14 12.94
N ALA A 105 4.56 -14.23 13.53
CA ALA A 105 5.20 -14.90 14.67
C ALA A 105 6.57 -15.49 14.29
N GLY A 106 6.68 -16.09 13.10
CA GLY A 106 7.94 -16.60 12.58
C GLY A 106 9.00 -15.51 12.41
N LEU A 107 8.63 -14.36 11.86
CA LEU A 107 9.54 -13.22 11.68
C LEU A 107 10.02 -12.65 13.02
N VAL A 108 9.13 -12.55 14.01
CA VAL A 108 9.50 -12.15 15.39
C VAL A 108 10.45 -13.16 16.01
N GLY A 109 10.20 -14.46 15.84
CA GLY A 109 11.09 -15.52 16.32
C GLY A 109 12.49 -15.44 15.70
N VAL A 110 12.59 -15.21 14.39
CA VAL A 110 13.88 -15.05 13.70
C VAL A 110 14.63 -13.83 14.21
N VAL A 111 13.96 -12.69 14.39
CA VAL A 111 14.59 -11.48 14.95
C VAL A 111 15.12 -11.74 16.37
N LEU A 112 14.35 -12.42 17.21
CA LEU A 112 14.79 -12.81 18.56
C LEU A 112 16.03 -13.72 18.53
N ILE A 113 16.07 -14.70 17.63
CA ILE A 113 17.23 -15.58 17.46
C ILE A 113 18.46 -14.78 17.02
N VAL A 114 18.32 -13.86 16.05
CA VAL A 114 19.42 -13.02 15.59
C VAL A 114 19.94 -12.12 16.71
N VAL A 115 19.06 -11.51 17.52
CA VAL A 115 19.44 -10.70 18.68
C VAL A 115 20.15 -11.55 19.73
N LEU A 116 19.65 -12.76 20.02
CA LEU A 116 20.28 -13.69 20.96
C LEU A 116 21.66 -14.13 20.49
N VAL A 117 21.82 -14.45 19.20
CA VAL A 117 23.11 -14.84 18.61
C VAL A 117 24.09 -13.68 18.63
N LEU A 118 23.68 -12.48 18.21
CA LEU A 118 24.54 -11.29 18.24
C LEU A 118 24.90 -10.89 19.69
N GLY A 119 23.95 -10.97 20.61
CA GLY A 119 24.17 -10.69 22.03
C GLY A 119 25.12 -11.69 22.69
N SER A 120 24.99 -12.99 22.37
CA SER A 120 25.90 -14.02 22.88
C SER A 120 27.30 -13.90 22.26
N VAL A 121 27.42 -13.66 20.95
CA VAL A 121 28.71 -13.38 20.31
C VAL A 121 29.37 -12.13 20.92
N GLY A 122 28.62 -11.06 21.15
CA GLY A 122 29.11 -9.85 21.82
C GLY A 122 29.54 -10.10 23.27
N TYR A 123 28.81 -10.93 24.01
CA TYR A 123 29.12 -11.33 25.39
C TYR A 123 30.40 -12.18 25.47
N PHE A 124 30.59 -13.12 24.54
CA PHE A 124 31.81 -13.92 24.44
C PHE A 124 33.01 -13.08 23.96
N ALA A 125 32.79 -12.12 23.07
CA ALA A 125 33.84 -11.17 22.66
C ALA A 125 34.26 -10.24 23.79
N ALA A 126 33.33 -9.80 24.65
CA ALA A 126 33.61 -8.96 25.81
C ALA A 126 34.29 -9.70 26.97
N GLN A 127 34.02 -11.01 27.15
CA GLN A 127 34.69 -11.84 28.16
C GLN A 127 36.01 -12.47 27.68
N GLY A 128 36.28 -12.42 26.37
CA GLY A 128 37.53 -12.90 25.76
C GLY A 128 38.66 -11.87 25.70
N THR A 129 38.40 -10.63 26.13
CA THR A 129 39.47 -9.65 26.37
C THR A 129 40.11 -9.92 27.73
N PRO A 130 41.45 -10.11 27.79
CA PRO A 130 42.18 -10.57 28.98
C PRO A 130 42.12 -9.60 30.17
#